data_AF-A0AAU6B5I3-F1
#
_entry.id   AF-A0AAU6B5I3-F1
#
_cell.length_a   1.000
_cell.length_b   1.000
_cell.length_c   1.000
_cell.angle_alpha   90.00
_cell.angle_beta   90.00
_cell.angle_gamma   90.00
#
_symmetry.space_group_name_H-M   'P 1'
#
loop_
_entity.id
_entity.type
_entity.pdbx_description
1 polymer ?
#
loop_
_entity_poly.entity_id
_entity_poly.type
_entity_poly.pdbx_seq_one_letter_code
_entity_poly.pdbx_strand_id
1 'polypeptide(L)'
;MRKALLALAITGVALLATATPALAHNVLISSDPANGASVATGPSKITLTFDQYVQNADVNQIAVTGPSGGQWAEGPVTVQNNVISAPLRPLGPAGKYTVGYRILSADGHPVSGEIPFTLTTAGTGTPASVDAAKAAGAPAAASSSTSSSTGIPIWVWIAGAVVLLAIGLTVALRTGGREPGQEKTKQ
;
A
#
# COMPACT_ATOMS: atom_id res chain seq x y z
N MET A 1 -6.64 41.99 -16.86
CA MET A 1 -5.63 40.93 -17.16
C MET A 1 -4.70 40.64 -15.98
N ARG A 2 -3.95 41.60 -15.43
CA ARG A 2 -3.04 41.36 -14.27
C ARG A 2 -3.72 40.74 -13.04
N LYS A 3 -4.93 41.21 -12.69
CA LYS A 3 -5.73 40.67 -11.58
C LYS A 3 -6.17 39.21 -11.81
N ALA A 4 -6.45 38.82 -13.06
CA ALA A 4 -6.82 37.45 -13.40
C ALA A 4 -5.62 36.50 -13.33
N LEU A 5 -4.43 36.96 -13.73
CA LEU A 5 -3.18 36.20 -13.59
C LEU A 5 -2.78 36.01 -12.13
N LEU A 6 -2.94 37.04 -11.30
CA LEU A 6 -2.69 36.95 -9.85
C LEU A 6 -3.66 35.97 -9.18
N ALA A 7 -4.95 36.05 -9.52
CA ALA A 7 -5.95 35.13 -9.01
C ALA A 7 -5.64 33.68 -9.40
N LEU A 8 -5.26 33.43 -10.65
CA LEU A 8 -4.89 32.08 -11.11
C LEU A 8 -3.64 31.55 -10.40
N ALA A 9 -2.64 32.38 -10.16
CA ALA A 9 -1.43 32.00 -9.44
C ALA A 9 -1.71 31.66 -7.97
N ILE A 10 -2.51 32.49 -7.28
CA ILE A 10 -2.91 32.25 -5.89
C ILE A 10 -3.73 30.96 -5.79
N THR A 11 -4.68 30.75 -6.70
CA THR A 11 -5.46 29.52 -6.78
C THR A 11 -4.55 28.31 -7.02
N GLY A 12 -3.60 28.39 -7.95
CA GLY A 12 -2.64 27.30 -8.21
C GLY A 12 -1.80 26.93 -6.99
N VAL A 13 -1.27 27.94 -6.28
CA VAL A 13 -0.49 27.72 -5.04
C VAL A 13 -1.38 27.14 -3.93
N ALA A 14 -2.62 27.62 -3.80
CA ALA A 14 -3.57 27.08 -2.84
C ALA A 14 -3.90 25.60 -3.11
N LEU A 15 -4.10 25.20 -4.37
CA LEU A 15 -4.33 23.81 -4.74
C LEU A 15 -3.12 22.91 -4.40
N LEU A 16 -1.92 23.36 -4.75
CA LEU A 16 -0.67 22.63 -4.45
C LEU A 16 -0.42 22.49 -2.95
N ALA A 17 -0.77 23.51 -2.16
CA ALA A 17 -0.65 23.48 -0.70
C ALA A 17 -1.62 22.48 -0.04
N THR A 18 -2.70 22.10 -0.74
CA THR A 18 -3.68 21.11 -0.26
C THR A 18 -3.48 19.70 -0.82
N ALA A 19 -2.48 19.48 -1.68
CA ALA A 19 -2.22 18.17 -2.26
C ALA A 19 -1.68 17.22 -1.19
N THR A 20 -2.48 16.25 -0.77
CA THR A 20 -2.05 15.16 0.11
C THR A 20 -1.32 14.08 -0.70
N PRO A 21 -0.29 13.42 -0.14
CA PRO A 21 0.30 12.24 -0.76
C PRO A 21 -0.78 11.20 -1.08
N ALA A 22 -0.73 10.62 -2.28
CA ALA A 22 -1.56 9.47 -2.59
C ALA A 22 -1.06 8.26 -1.77
N LEU A 23 -1.85 7.81 -0.80
CA LEU A 23 -1.60 6.60 -0.03
C LEU A 23 -1.91 5.38 -0.93
N ALA A 24 -0.89 4.91 -1.64
CA ALA A 24 -1.03 3.84 -2.62
C ALA A 24 -0.74 2.44 -2.05
N HIS A 25 -0.12 2.38 -0.87
CA HIS A 25 0.27 1.12 -0.21
C HIS A 25 -0.81 0.66 0.76
N ASN A 26 -1.09 -0.64 0.78
CA ASN A 26 -1.99 -1.23 1.76
C ASN A 26 -1.44 -1.08 3.18
N VAL A 27 -2.29 -0.61 4.09
CA VAL A 27 -2.07 -0.57 5.53
C VAL A 27 -2.94 -1.63 6.19
N LEU A 28 -2.36 -2.42 7.10
CA LEU A 28 -3.11 -3.39 7.87
C LEU A 28 -4.06 -2.67 8.84
N ILE A 29 -5.36 -2.96 8.71
CA ILE A 29 -6.43 -2.38 9.55
C ILE A 29 -6.73 -3.29 10.74
N SER A 30 -6.82 -4.61 10.50
CA SER A 30 -7.12 -5.57 11.55
C SER A 30 -6.57 -6.96 11.22
N SER A 31 -6.39 -7.76 12.27
CA SER A 31 -6.00 -9.17 12.17
C SER A 31 -6.86 -10.02 13.10
N ASP A 32 -7.06 -11.28 12.70
CA ASP A 32 -7.56 -12.34 13.55
C ASP A 32 -6.56 -13.52 13.50
N PRO A 33 -5.88 -13.84 14.62
CA PRO A 33 -5.96 -13.18 15.93
C PRO A 33 -5.51 -11.71 15.91
N ALA A 34 -6.06 -10.91 16.83
CA ALA A 34 -5.66 -9.51 16.97
C ALA A 34 -4.18 -9.39 17.39
N ASN A 35 -3.52 -8.30 17.00
CA ASN A 35 -2.15 -8.03 17.38
C ASN A 35 -1.98 -8.02 18.91
N GLY A 36 -1.11 -8.88 19.43
CA GLY A 36 -0.86 -9.05 20.85
C GLY A 36 -1.93 -9.84 21.60
N ALA A 37 -2.90 -10.44 20.92
CA ALA A 37 -3.97 -11.20 21.56
C ALA A 37 -3.44 -12.41 22.33
N SER A 38 -4.08 -12.72 23.45
CA SER A 38 -3.89 -13.98 24.18
C SER A 38 -5.13 -14.86 23.99
N VAL A 39 -4.95 -16.02 23.37
CA VAL A 39 -6.04 -16.96 23.05
C VAL A 39 -5.84 -18.27 23.80
N ALA A 40 -6.94 -18.88 24.26
CA ALA A 40 -6.91 -20.21 24.89
C ALA A 40 -6.85 -21.33 23.84
N THR A 41 -7.49 -21.12 22.70
CA THR A 41 -7.57 -22.06 21.60
C THR A 41 -7.04 -21.39 20.34
N GLY A 42 -6.16 -22.08 19.61
CA GLY A 42 -5.67 -21.59 18.31
C GLY A 42 -6.81 -21.48 17.29
N PRO A 43 -6.84 -20.43 16.44
CA PRO A 43 -7.86 -20.31 15.40
C PRO A 43 -7.63 -21.36 14.31
N SER A 44 -8.66 -21.63 13.50
CA SER A 44 -8.54 -22.53 12.34
C SER A 44 -7.94 -21.86 11.10
N LYS A 45 -7.82 -20.53 11.11
CA LYS A 45 -7.22 -19.74 10.04
C LYS A 45 -6.68 -18.42 10.58
N ILE A 46 -5.79 -17.81 9.82
CA ILE A 46 -5.41 -16.40 9.97
C ILE A 46 -6.25 -15.58 9.02
N THR A 47 -6.67 -14.39 9.44
CA THR A 47 -7.34 -13.42 8.56
C THR A 47 -6.79 -12.03 8.79
N LEU A 48 -6.35 -11.37 7.71
CA LEU A 48 -5.78 -10.04 7.73
C LEU A 48 -6.62 -9.13 6.84
N THR A 49 -6.99 -7.96 7.35
CA THR A 49 -7.79 -6.97 6.63
C THR A 49 -6.96 -5.71 6.42
N PHE A 50 -6.90 -5.24 5.19
CA PHE A 50 -6.21 -4.02 4.79
C PHE A 50 -7.21 -2.91 4.47
N ASP A 51 -6.73 -1.69 4.38
CA ASP A 51 -7.52 -0.52 4.02
C ASP A 51 -7.89 -0.48 2.52
N GLN A 52 -7.01 -1.02 1.67
CA GLN A 52 -7.18 -1.11 0.22
C GLN A 52 -7.34 -2.55 -0.27
N TYR A 53 -7.78 -2.69 -1.53
CA TYR A 53 -7.73 -3.94 -2.28
C TYR A 53 -6.32 -4.55 -2.26
N VAL A 54 -6.23 -5.88 -2.14
CA VAL A 54 -4.99 -6.64 -2.27
C VAL A 54 -5.02 -7.36 -3.62
N GLN A 55 -3.95 -7.25 -4.41
CA GLN A 55 -3.90 -7.92 -5.70
C GLN A 55 -3.96 -9.44 -5.52
N ASN A 56 -4.81 -10.10 -6.31
CA ASN A 56 -4.86 -11.55 -6.34
C ASN A 56 -3.69 -12.09 -7.18
N ALA A 57 -2.56 -12.33 -6.51
CA ALA A 57 -1.34 -12.82 -7.13
C ALA A 57 -0.75 -13.97 -6.30
N ASP A 58 -0.18 -14.96 -6.97
CA ASP A 58 0.43 -16.15 -6.35
C ASP A 58 1.67 -15.82 -5.49
N VAL A 59 2.07 -14.56 -5.44
CA VAL A 59 3.20 -14.05 -4.65
C VAL A 59 2.81 -13.64 -3.22
N ASN A 60 1.51 -13.63 -2.90
CA ASN A 60 1.02 -13.33 -1.55
C ASN A 60 1.28 -14.51 -0.61
N GLN A 61 1.76 -14.22 0.60
CA GLN A 61 2.19 -15.23 1.57
C GLN A 61 1.73 -14.89 2.97
N ILE A 62 1.32 -15.93 3.72
CA ILE A 62 1.10 -15.90 5.16
C ILE A 62 1.88 -17.05 5.76
N ALA A 63 2.65 -16.74 6.79
CA ALA A 63 3.51 -17.65 7.53
C ALA A 63 3.18 -17.54 9.01
N VAL A 64 3.10 -18.65 9.74
CA VAL A 64 2.91 -18.62 11.20
C VAL A 64 4.01 -19.40 11.89
N THR A 65 4.88 -18.70 12.59
CA THR A 65 6.00 -19.32 13.33
C THR A 65 5.63 -19.44 14.81
N GLY A 66 5.70 -20.66 15.34
CA GLY A 66 5.42 -20.93 16.76
C GLY A 66 6.65 -20.79 17.67
N PRO A 67 6.48 -21.02 18.99
CA PRO A 67 7.53 -20.82 20.01
C PRO A 67 8.82 -21.62 19.74
N SER A 68 8.68 -22.81 19.15
CA SER A 68 9.80 -23.71 18.81
C SER A 68 10.35 -23.50 17.39
N GLY A 69 9.96 -22.42 16.70
CA GLY A 69 10.39 -22.12 15.33
C GLY A 69 9.67 -22.90 14.22
N GLY A 70 8.74 -23.80 14.57
CA GLY A 70 7.94 -24.55 13.60
C GLY A 70 6.95 -23.68 12.83
N GLN A 71 6.68 -24.03 11.56
CA GLN A 71 5.65 -23.40 10.73
C GLN A 71 4.27 -24.01 10.98
N TRP A 72 3.23 -23.18 11.06
CA TRP A 72 1.86 -23.62 11.39
C TRP A 72 0.82 -23.21 10.35
N ALA A 73 1.18 -22.33 9.41
CA ALA A 73 0.31 -22.04 8.26
C ALA A 73 0.15 -23.30 7.39
N GLU A 74 -1.03 -23.46 6.80
CA GLU A 74 -1.35 -24.57 5.93
C GLU A 74 -2.11 -24.10 4.70
N GLY A 75 -1.84 -24.76 3.56
CA GLY A 75 -2.56 -24.51 2.32
C GLY A 75 -2.24 -23.16 1.68
N PRO A 76 -2.96 -22.81 0.61
CA PRO A 76 -2.76 -21.57 -0.12
C PRO A 76 -3.37 -20.37 0.61
N VAL A 77 -2.78 -19.19 0.39
CA VAL A 77 -3.41 -17.91 0.73
C VAL A 77 -4.61 -17.70 -0.20
N THR A 78 -5.70 -17.22 0.37
CA THR A 78 -6.86 -16.77 -0.40
C THR A 78 -7.02 -15.27 -0.24
N VAL A 79 -7.41 -14.59 -1.32
CA VAL A 79 -7.63 -13.14 -1.35
C VAL A 79 -9.08 -12.87 -1.72
N GLN A 80 -9.76 -12.07 -0.90
CA GLN A 80 -11.09 -11.54 -1.18
C GLN A 80 -11.08 -10.03 -0.94
N ASN A 81 -11.02 -9.26 -2.02
CA ASN A 81 -10.94 -7.81 -1.98
C ASN A 81 -9.74 -7.30 -1.16
N ASN A 82 -9.98 -6.72 0.01
CA ASN A 82 -8.97 -6.19 0.94
C ASN A 82 -8.63 -7.18 2.07
N VAL A 83 -9.12 -8.42 1.99
CA VAL A 83 -8.93 -9.45 3.02
C VAL A 83 -8.08 -10.57 2.44
N ILE A 84 -7.06 -10.99 3.20
CA ILE A 84 -6.31 -12.21 2.92
C ILE A 84 -6.48 -13.21 4.06
N SER A 85 -6.48 -14.50 3.74
CA SER A 85 -6.54 -15.54 4.76
C SER A 85 -5.75 -16.77 4.37
N ALA A 86 -5.24 -17.49 5.38
CA ALA A 86 -4.60 -18.80 5.21
C ALA A 86 -5.10 -19.74 6.31
N PRO A 87 -5.41 -21.01 5.97
CA PRO A 87 -5.66 -22.05 6.96
C PRO A 87 -4.51 -22.16 7.97
N LEU A 88 -4.86 -22.51 9.21
CA LEU A 88 -3.91 -22.73 10.28
C LEU A 88 -4.07 -24.14 10.83
N ARG A 89 -2.94 -24.85 10.97
CA ARG A 89 -2.93 -26.14 11.65
C ARG A 89 -3.41 -25.97 13.10
N PRO A 90 -4.01 -27.00 13.72
CA PRO A 90 -4.18 -27.01 15.17
C PRO A 90 -2.83 -26.67 15.82
N LEU A 91 -2.83 -25.78 16.81
CA LEU A 91 -1.59 -25.35 17.45
C LEU A 91 -1.11 -26.38 18.50
N GLY A 92 0.18 -26.37 18.78
CA GLY A 92 0.84 -27.26 19.75
C GLY A 92 1.30 -26.50 20.99
N PRO A 93 2.59 -26.16 21.14
CA PRO A 93 3.09 -25.56 22.37
C PRO A 93 2.40 -24.23 22.74
N ALA A 94 2.07 -24.05 24.01
CA ALA A 94 1.73 -22.73 24.53
C ALA A 94 2.92 -21.76 24.34
N GLY A 95 2.61 -20.49 24.14
CA GLY A 95 3.61 -19.43 23.99
C GLY A 95 3.32 -18.49 22.82
N LYS A 96 4.34 -17.71 22.45
CA LYS A 96 4.25 -16.71 21.39
C LYS A 96 4.26 -17.36 20.00
N TYR A 97 3.26 -17.03 19.22
CA TYR A 97 3.19 -17.26 17.78
C TYR A 97 3.32 -15.93 17.05
N THR A 98 3.93 -15.96 15.86
CA THR A 98 4.10 -14.77 15.02
C THR A 98 3.55 -15.05 13.63
N VAL A 99 2.55 -14.27 13.22
CA VAL A 99 2.03 -14.27 11.86
C VAL A 99 2.88 -13.30 11.04
N GLY A 100 3.68 -13.80 10.10
CA GLY A 100 4.31 -12.99 9.06
C GLY A 100 3.44 -12.97 7.81
N TYR A 101 3.38 -11.83 7.12
CA TYR A 101 2.72 -11.72 5.82
C TYR A 101 3.56 -10.94 4.82
N ARG A 102 3.34 -11.25 3.54
CA ARG A 102 3.78 -10.47 2.40
C ARG A 102 2.64 -10.41 1.39
N ILE A 103 2.25 -9.22 0.97
CA ILE A 103 1.19 -9.02 -0.03
C ILE A 103 1.67 -8.11 -1.17
N LEU A 104 1.01 -8.21 -2.31
CA LEU A 104 1.12 -7.26 -3.41
C LEU A 104 -0.01 -6.23 -3.29
N SER A 105 0.34 -4.97 -2.98
CA SER A 105 -0.64 -3.89 -2.81
C SER A 105 -1.30 -3.48 -4.12
N ALA A 106 -2.40 -2.74 -4.04
CA ALA A 106 -3.13 -2.25 -5.21
C ALA A 106 -2.24 -1.48 -6.21
N ASP A 107 -1.19 -0.80 -5.73
CA ASP A 107 -0.23 -0.04 -6.55
C ASP A 107 0.94 -0.87 -7.10
N GLY A 108 1.00 -2.17 -6.81
CA GLY A 108 1.99 -3.09 -7.34
C GLY A 108 3.28 -3.22 -6.52
N HIS A 109 3.35 -2.60 -5.33
CA HIS A 109 4.50 -2.79 -4.43
C HIS A 109 4.28 -3.97 -3.46
N PRO A 110 5.33 -4.67 -3.04
CA PRO A 110 5.22 -5.63 -1.96
C PRO A 110 5.14 -4.92 -0.60
N VAL A 111 4.16 -5.30 0.22
CA VAL A 111 4.04 -4.88 1.63
C VAL A 111 4.24 -6.10 2.52
N SER A 112 4.93 -5.95 3.65
CA SER A 112 5.18 -7.04 4.59
C SER A 112 5.05 -6.57 6.03
N GLY A 113 4.74 -7.50 6.93
CA GLY A 113 4.64 -7.20 8.35
C GLY A 113 4.52 -8.44 9.21
N GLU A 114 4.55 -8.24 10.52
CA GLU A 114 4.44 -9.29 11.52
C GLU A 114 3.40 -8.94 12.58
N ILE A 115 2.66 -9.95 13.03
CA ILE A 115 1.59 -9.83 14.03
C ILE A 115 1.79 -10.93 15.08
N PRO A 116 2.24 -10.58 16.29
CA PRO A 116 2.35 -11.56 17.38
C PRO A 116 0.98 -11.88 17.99
N PHE A 117 0.80 -13.11 18.45
CA PHE A 117 -0.26 -13.51 19.39
C PHE A 117 0.28 -14.59 20.33
N THR A 118 -0.40 -14.82 21.46
CA THR A 118 0.00 -15.79 22.47
C THR A 118 -1.06 -16.88 22.59
N LEU A 119 -0.64 -18.14 22.47
CA LEU A 119 -1.46 -19.28 22.87
C LEU A 119 -1.21 -19.56 24.35
N THR A 120 -2.27 -19.54 25.16
CA THR A 120 -2.17 -19.66 26.63
C THR A 120 -2.27 -21.10 27.11
N THR A 121 -2.87 -21.99 26.32
CA THR A 121 -3.02 -23.42 26.64
C THR A 121 -2.38 -24.25 25.54
N ALA A 122 -1.51 -25.20 25.92
CA ALA A 122 -0.88 -26.08 24.96
C ALA A 122 -1.94 -26.98 24.28
N GLY A 123 -1.90 -27.03 22.96
CA GLY A 123 -2.63 -27.99 22.14
C GLY A 123 -1.77 -29.19 21.76
N THR A 124 -2.32 -30.03 20.90
CA THR A 124 -1.72 -31.31 20.45
C THR A 124 -1.30 -31.29 18.98
N GLY A 125 -1.35 -30.13 18.34
CA GLY A 125 -0.98 -30.00 16.94
C GLY A 125 0.51 -30.16 16.67
N THR A 126 0.83 -30.44 15.41
CA THR A 126 2.20 -30.61 14.92
C THR A 126 2.49 -29.55 13.86
N PRO A 127 3.66 -28.89 13.87
CA PRO A 127 4.03 -27.96 12.80
C PRO A 127 4.14 -28.67 11.45
N ALA A 128 4.03 -27.90 10.37
CA ALA A 128 4.24 -28.36 9.02
C ALA A 128 5.66 -28.94 8.84
N SER A 129 5.77 -30.05 8.11
CA SER A 129 7.05 -30.57 7.62
C SER A 129 7.74 -29.54 6.73
N VAL A 130 9.06 -29.62 6.62
CA VAL A 130 9.87 -28.68 5.80
C VAL A 130 9.40 -28.64 4.35
N ASP A 131 9.06 -29.80 3.77
CA ASP A 131 8.55 -29.89 2.39
C ASP A 131 7.17 -29.23 2.24
N ALA A 132 6.29 -29.42 3.23
CA ALA A 132 4.97 -28.81 3.25
C ALA A 132 5.04 -27.29 3.45
N ALA A 133 5.95 -26.81 4.29
CA ALA A 133 6.20 -25.38 4.51
C ALA A 133 6.74 -24.70 3.23
N LYS A 134 7.59 -25.40 2.47
CA LYS A 134 8.09 -24.90 1.19
C LYS A 134 7.02 -24.88 0.10
N ALA A 135 6.15 -25.88 0.06
CA ALA A 135 5.00 -25.91 -0.85
C ALA A 135 3.95 -24.83 -0.52
N ALA A 136 3.79 -24.47 0.76
CA ALA A 136 2.90 -23.40 1.22
C ALA A 136 3.48 -21.98 1.02
N GLY A 137 4.62 -21.85 0.33
CA GLY A 137 5.20 -20.55 0.00
C GLY A 137 5.79 -19.80 1.19
N ALA A 138 6.29 -20.49 2.23
CA ALA A 138 6.97 -19.81 3.33
C ALA A 138 8.14 -18.95 2.80
N PRO A 139 8.23 -17.66 3.18
CA PRO A 139 9.30 -16.80 2.70
C PRO A 139 10.65 -17.33 3.17
N ALA A 140 11.53 -17.64 2.22
CA ALA A 140 12.94 -17.85 2.52
C ALA A 140 13.49 -16.56 3.15
N ALA A 141 14.34 -16.68 4.17
CA ALA A 141 14.94 -15.57 4.90
C ALA A 141 15.37 -14.44 3.95
N ALA A 142 14.89 -13.24 4.27
CA ALA A 142 14.90 -12.08 3.40
C ALA A 142 16.32 -11.69 2.94
N SER A 143 16.57 -11.77 1.63
CA SER A 143 17.51 -10.86 0.99
C SER A 143 16.80 -9.53 0.86
N SER A 144 17.28 -8.52 1.58
CA SER A 144 16.87 -7.13 1.44
C SER A 144 17.15 -6.66 0.01
N SER A 145 16.18 -6.82 -0.89
CA SER A 145 16.20 -6.14 -2.18
C SER A 145 15.87 -4.68 -1.90
N THR A 146 16.91 -3.85 -1.76
CA THR A 146 16.78 -2.40 -1.88
C THR A 146 16.19 -2.11 -3.25
N SER A 147 14.88 -1.89 -3.30
CA SER A 147 14.20 -1.40 -4.49
C SER A 147 14.69 0.03 -4.73
N SER A 148 15.72 0.16 -5.57
CA SER A 148 16.07 1.47 -6.13
C SER A 148 14.91 1.91 -7.00
N SER A 149 14.10 2.83 -6.48
CA SER A 149 13.06 3.51 -7.21
C SER A 149 13.69 4.26 -8.39
N THR A 150 13.68 3.68 -9.58
CA THR A 150 13.98 4.37 -10.84
C THR A 150 12.79 5.27 -11.20
N GLY A 151 12.48 6.21 -10.31
CA GLY A 151 11.52 7.27 -10.55
C GLY A 151 12.17 8.34 -11.43
N ILE A 152 11.41 8.88 -12.38
CA ILE A 152 11.83 10.07 -13.12
C ILE A 152 12.11 11.18 -12.08
N PRO A 153 13.31 11.77 -12.07
CA PRO A 153 13.67 12.74 -11.04
C PRO A 153 12.74 13.97 -11.09
N ILE A 154 12.35 14.45 -9.90
CA ILE A 154 11.33 15.50 -9.71
C ILE A 154 11.54 16.75 -10.58
N TRP A 155 12.79 17.08 -10.92
CA TRP A 155 13.10 18.25 -11.76
C TRP A 155 12.46 18.19 -13.15
N VAL A 156 12.21 16.99 -13.70
CA VAL A 156 11.56 16.83 -15.01
C VAL A 156 10.11 17.32 -14.95
N TRP A 157 9.40 17.01 -13.87
CA TRP A 157 8.04 17.47 -13.64
C TRP A 157 7.98 18.98 -13.36
N ILE A 158 8.95 19.50 -12.59
CA ILE A 158 9.08 20.95 -12.34
C ILE A 158 9.31 21.69 -13.67
N ALA A 159 10.21 21.22 -14.52
CA ALA A 159 10.48 21.81 -15.83
C ALA A 159 9.23 21.81 -16.71
N GLY A 160 8.48 20.70 -16.75
CA GLY A 160 7.22 20.61 -17.49
C GLY A 160 6.17 21.62 -17.00
N ALA A 161 6.00 21.79 -15.70
CA ALA A 161 5.07 22.74 -15.11
C ALA A 161 5.44 24.21 -15.45
N VAL A 162 6.73 24.56 -15.41
CA VAL A 162 7.22 25.90 -15.77
C VAL A 162 6.95 26.21 -17.25
N VAL A 163 7.18 25.24 -18.14
CA VAL A 163 6.90 25.41 -19.58
C VAL A 163 5.41 25.64 -19.83
N LEU A 164 4.53 24.87 -19.18
CA LEU A 164 3.08 25.06 -19.32
C LEU A 164 2.62 26.43 -18.82
N LEU A 165 3.17 26.91 -17.71
CA LEU A 165 2.89 28.26 -17.20
C LEU A 165 3.36 29.36 -18.17
N ALA A 166 4.54 29.20 -18.77
CA ALA A 166 5.07 30.15 -19.76
C ALA A 166 4.22 30.18 -21.04
N ILE A 167 3.76 29.03 -21.51
CA ILE A 167 2.84 28.93 -22.66
C ILE A 167 1.50 29.59 -22.33
N GLY A 168 0.92 29.31 -21.16
CA GLY A 168 -0.32 29.95 -20.72
C GLY A 168 -0.20 31.48 -20.65
N LEU A 169 0.91 31.98 -20.12
CA LEU A 169 1.19 33.42 -20.03
C LEU A 169 1.34 34.07 -21.42
N THR A 170 2.06 33.43 -22.35
CA THR A 170 2.27 33.96 -23.70
C THR A 170 0.98 33.97 -24.52
N VAL A 171 0.13 32.94 -24.42
CA VAL A 171 -1.19 32.92 -25.06
C VAL A 171 -2.10 34.02 -24.51
N ALA A 172 -2.16 34.18 -23.19
CA ALA A 172 -3.00 35.20 -22.54
C ALA A 172 -2.57 36.64 -22.91
N LEU A 173 -1.27 36.89 -23.04
CA LEU A 173 -0.75 38.20 -23.47
C LEU A 173 -1.05 38.49 -24.94
N ARG A 174 -1.10 37.46 -25.80
CA ARG A 174 -1.39 37.61 -27.23
C ARG A 174 -2.87 37.82 -27.52
N THR A 175 -3.77 37.24 -26.72
CA THR A 175 -5.22 37.37 -26.94
C THR A 175 -5.83 38.62 -26.31
N GLY A 176 -5.12 39.27 -25.37
CA GLY A 176 -5.57 40.47 -24.66
C GLY A 176 -5.44 41.83 -25.37
N GLY A 177 -4.92 41.86 -26.61
CA GLY A 177 -4.59 43.09 -27.34
C GLY A 177 -5.60 43.54 -28.41
N ARG A 178 -6.77 42.90 -28.55
CA ARG A 178 -7.81 43.35 -29.50
C ARG A 178 -8.74 44.36 -28.83
N GLU A 179 -8.47 45.65 -28.99
CA GLU A 179 -9.44 46.71 -28.69
C GLU A 179 -10.56 46.73 -29.75
N PRO A 180 -11.85 46.79 -29.36
CA PRO A 180 -12.94 47.01 -30.30
C PRO A 180 -12.87 48.44 -30.85
N GLY A 181 -12.76 48.57 -32.17
CA GLY A 181 -12.62 49.84 -32.87
C GLY A 181 -13.79 50.78 -32.59
N GLN A 182 -13.47 51.97 -32.09
CA GLN A 182 -14.37 53.11 -31.99
C GLN A 182 -14.68 53.63 -33.41
N GLU A 183 -15.93 53.41 -33.82
CA GLU A 183 -16.54 53.94 -35.03
C GLU A 183 -16.63 55.47 -34.93
N LYS A 184 -15.81 56.18 -35.71
CA LYS A 184 -15.87 57.65 -35.79
C LYS A 184 -17.09 58.06 -36.61
N THR A 185 -18.16 58.45 -35.93
CA THR A 185 -19.27 59.21 -36.53
C THR A 185 -18.75 60.59 -36.96
N LYS A 186 -18.87 60.90 -38.25
CA LYS A 186 -18.48 62.17 -38.86
C LYS A 186 -19.75 63.02 -39.02
N GLN A 187 -19.78 64.22 -38.42
CA GLN A 187 -20.53 65.36 -38.93
C GLN A 187 -19.52 66.46 -39.24
#